data_AF-A0A1X7SQK4-F1
#
_entry.id   AF-A0A1X7SQK4-F1
#
_cell.length_a   1.000
_cell.length_b   1.000
_cell.length_c   1.000
_cell.angle_alpha   90.00
_cell.angle_beta   90.00
_cell.angle_gamma   90.00
#
_symmetry.space_group_name_H-M   'P 1'
#
loop_
_entity.id
_entity.type
_entity.pdbx_description
1 polymer ?
#
loop_
_entity_poly.entity_id
_entity_poly.type
_entity_poly.pdbx_seq_one_letter_code
_entity_poly.pdbx_strand_id
1 'polypeptide(L)'
;MLEEEEKKKQKEEKERKREEQRQKKEEKKEEQKKRKEENQKEREKKRKEKEIKKQRKAIPSTKIARRKSKLLISAQNVTASISSRSSHSDASEFCQECHLKANNDEEFWIGCDSCSNWYHYTCLGLAGIPASNYWCCPECEICD
;
A
#
# COMPACT_ATOMS: atom_id res chain seq x y z
N MET A 1 8.61 -34.73 -64.42
CA MET A 1 9.55 -34.86 -63.28
C MET A 1 10.13 -33.51 -62.86
N LEU A 2 10.89 -32.79 -63.70
CA LEU A 2 11.48 -31.49 -63.33
C LEU A 2 10.42 -30.38 -63.07
N GLU A 3 9.37 -30.29 -63.90
CA GLU A 3 8.30 -29.30 -63.73
C GLU A 3 7.46 -29.52 -62.44
N GLU A 4 7.31 -30.76 -61.99
CA GLU A 4 6.60 -31.08 -60.74
C GLU A 4 7.43 -30.69 -59.51
N GLU A 5 8.75 -30.89 -59.58
CA GLU A 5 9.68 -30.46 -58.55
C GLU A 5 9.71 -28.93 -58.41
N GLU A 6 9.65 -28.21 -59.54
CA GLU A 6 9.60 -26.75 -59.54
C GLU A 6 8.28 -26.23 -58.94
N LYS A 7 7.14 -26.82 -59.32
CA LYS A 7 5.83 -26.51 -58.71
C LYS A 7 5.81 -26.78 -57.21
N LYS A 8 6.45 -27.85 -56.75
CA LYS A 8 6.58 -28.18 -55.32
C LYS A 8 7.38 -27.11 -54.58
N LYS A 9 8.54 -26.71 -55.11
CA LYS A 9 9.38 -25.64 -54.54
C LYS A 9 8.63 -24.30 -54.46
N GLN A 10 7.89 -23.93 -55.50
CA GLN A 10 7.07 -22.71 -55.50
C GLN A 10 5.94 -22.75 -54.46
N LYS A 11 5.32 -23.92 -54.25
CA LYS A 11 4.29 -24.10 -53.21
C LYS A 11 4.86 -23.97 -51.80
N GLU A 12 5.99 -24.61 -51.54
CA GLU A 12 6.70 -24.54 -50.25
C GLU A 12 7.15 -23.11 -49.94
N GLU A 13 7.70 -22.39 -50.92
CA GLU A 13 8.09 -20.98 -50.74
C GLU A 13 6.89 -20.08 -50.43
N LYS A 14 5.75 -20.32 -51.09
CA LYS A 14 4.50 -19.58 -50.84
C LYS A 14 3.92 -19.87 -49.46
N GLU A 15 4.01 -21.10 -48.97
CA GLU A 15 3.62 -21.45 -47.59
C GLU A 15 4.54 -20.79 -46.57
N ARG A 16 5.86 -20.85 -46.77
CA ARG A 16 6.83 -20.18 -45.88
C ARG A 16 6.58 -18.67 -45.78
N LYS A 17 6.34 -18.00 -46.91
CA LYS A 17 5.98 -16.56 -46.93
C LYS A 17 4.68 -16.26 -46.20
N ARG A 18 3.68 -17.15 -46.28
CA ARG A 18 2.41 -17.00 -45.56
C ARG A 18 2.58 -17.18 -44.06
N GLU A 19 3.40 -18.15 -43.65
CA GLU A 19 3.70 -18.39 -42.24
C GLU A 19 4.48 -17.22 -41.62
N GLU A 20 5.50 -16.71 -42.31
CA GLU A 20 6.25 -15.53 -41.89
C GLU A 20 5.34 -14.29 -41.75
N GLN A 21 4.39 -14.10 -42.66
CA GLN A 21 3.39 -13.03 -42.55
C GLN A 21 2.46 -13.21 -41.34
N ARG A 22 2.10 -14.46 -41.00
CA ARG A 22 1.28 -14.76 -39.80
C ARG A 22 2.06 -14.46 -38.53
N GLN A 23 3.31 -14.92 -38.43
CA GLN A 23 4.20 -14.65 -37.29
C GLN A 23 4.41 -13.14 -37.10
N LYS A 24 4.76 -12.40 -38.15
CA LYS A 24 4.90 -10.93 -38.11
C LYS A 24 3.61 -10.22 -37.66
N LYS A 25 2.44 -10.75 -38.02
CA LYS A 25 1.15 -10.17 -37.60
C LYS A 25 0.86 -10.46 -36.13
N GLU A 26 1.26 -11.64 -35.64
CA GLU A 26 1.10 -12.05 -34.26
C GLU A 26 2.03 -11.27 -33.33
N GLU A 27 3.31 -11.15 -33.69
CA GLU A 27 4.29 -10.32 -32.98
C GLU A 27 3.81 -8.87 -32.86
N LYS A 28 3.33 -8.26 -33.95
CA LYS A 28 2.75 -6.90 -33.92
C LYS A 28 1.54 -6.79 -33.00
N LYS A 29 0.68 -7.82 -32.95
CA LYS A 29 -0.47 -7.83 -32.04
C LYS A 29 -0.03 -7.93 -30.59
N GLU A 30 0.96 -8.78 -30.30
CA GLU A 30 1.51 -8.93 -28.95
C GLU A 30 2.19 -7.64 -28.48
N GLU A 31 3.00 -7.00 -29.33
CA GLU A 31 3.63 -5.72 -29.03
C GLU A 31 2.59 -4.63 -28.75
N GLN A 32 1.54 -4.55 -29.57
CA GLN A 32 0.43 -3.61 -29.32
C GLN A 32 -0.30 -3.90 -28.00
N LYS A 33 -0.48 -5.18 -27.63
CA LYS A 33 -1.11 -5.57 -26.37
C LYS A 33 -0.23 -5.14 -25.18
N LYS A 34 1.08 -5.40 -25.23
CA LYS A 34 2.05 -4.98 -24.20
C LYS A 34 2.07 -3.46 -24.03
N ARG A 35 2.14 -2.69 -25.13
CA ARG A 35 2.09 -1.22 -25.10
C ARG A 35 0.79 -0.67 -24.48
N LYS A 36 -0.36 -1.30 -24.76
CA LYS A 36 -1.65 -0.91 -24.16
C LYS A 36 -1.69 -1.17 -22.66
N GLU A 37 -1.20 -2.32 -22.23
CA GLU A 37 -1.13 -2.70 -20.80
C GLU A 37 -0.20 -1.77 -20.01
N GLU A 38 0.97 -1.45 -20.56
CA GLU A 38 1.92 -0.53 -19.94
C GLU A 38 1.33 0.88 -19.78
N ASN A 39 0.70 1.42 -20.84
CA ASN A 39 0.03 2.72 -20.78
C ASN A 39 -1.15 2.72 -19.79
N GLN A 40 -1.87 1.61 -19.65
CA GLN A 40 -2.93 1.48 -18.64
C GLN A 40 -2.36 1.52 -17.22
N LYS A 41 -1.28 0.77 -16.94
CA LYS A 41 -0.58 0.78 -15.64
C LYS A 41 -0.06 2.17 -15.30
N GLU A 42 0.53 2.88 -16.28
CA GLU A 42 1.03 4.24 -16.08
C GLU A 42 -0.10 5.23 -15.75
N ARG A 43 -1.23 5.14 -16.45
CA ARG A 43 -2.43 5.97 -16.18
C ARG A 43 -2.99 5.72 -14.79
N GLU A 44 -3.04 4.46 -14.35
CA GLU A 44 -3.51 4.10 -13.02
C GLU A 44 -2.58 4.65 -11.93
N LYS A 45 -1.27 4.50 -12.11
CA LYS A 45 -0.26 5.07 -11.19
C LYS A 45 -0.42 6.59 -11.07
N LYS A 46 -0.57 7.30 -12.21
CA LYS A 46 -0.82 8.75 -12.24
C LYS A 46 -2.13 9.14 -11.56
N ARG A 47 -3.18 8.31 -11.63
CA ARG A 47 -4.46 8.55 -10.93
C ARG A 47 -4.29 8.41 -9.41
N LYS A 48 -3.67 7.32 -8.95
CA LYS A 48 -3.37 7.08 -7.53
C LYS A 48 -2.53 8.21 -6.93
N GLU A 49 -1.50 8.67 -7.65
CA GLU A 49 -0.65 9.78 -7.20
C GLU A 49 -1.42 11.11 -7.07
N LYS A 50 -2.31 11.42 -8.03
CA LYS A 50 -3.17 12.61 -7.97
C LYS A 50 -4.16 12.54 -6.82
N GLU A 51 -4.69 11.35 -6.52
CA GLU A 51 -5.61 11.14 -5.41
C GLU A 51 -4.93 11.37 -4.06
N ILE A 52 -3.73 10.81 -3.86
CA ILE A 52 -2.89 11.05 -2.68
C ILE A 52 -2.60 12.56 -2.52
N LYS A 53 -2.21 13.25 -3.61
CA LYS A 53 -1.97 14.69 -3.60
C LYS A 53 -3.23 15.53 -3.28
N LYS A 54 -4.42 15.07 -3.67
CA LYS A 54 -5.69 15.75 -3.34
C LYS A 54 -6.05 15.58 -1.87
N GLN A 55 -5.85 14.39 -1.31
CA GLN A 55 -6.11 14.13 0.11
C GLN A 55 -5.18 14.98 1.01
N ARG A 56 -3.90 15.15 0.65
CA ARG A 56 -2.96 16.00 1.41
C ARG A 56 -3.30 17.51 1.39
N LYS A 57 -4.02 18.01 0.37
CA LYS A 57 -4.40 19.43 0.27
C LYS A 57 -5.73 19.77 0.95
N ALA A 58 -6.53 18.78 1.34
CA ALA A 58 -7.85 18.98 1.94
C ALA A 58 -7.82 19.11 3.47
N ILE A 59 -6.66 19.02 4.12
CA ILE A 59 -6.50 19.24 5.56
C ILE A 59 -6.33 20.76 5.78
N PRO A 60 -7.29 21.47 6.40
CA PRO A 60 -7.13 22.88 6.71
C PRO A 60 -6.06 23.02 7.80
N SER A 61 -5.06 23.87 7.56
CA SER A 61 -4.12 24.33 8.59
C SER A 61 -4.90 25.10 9.66
N THR A 62 -5.44 24.40 10.65
CA THR A 62 -5.97 25.04 11.84
C THR A 62 -4.78 25.38 12.73
N LYS A 63 -4.56 26.68 12.84
CA LYS A 63 -3.49 27.31 13.61
C LYS A 63 -3.43 26.71 15.02
N ILE A 64 -2.20 26.42 15.41
CA ILE A 64 -1.75 26.17 16.79
C ILE A 64 -2.44 27.17 17.74
N ALA A 65 -3.39 26.67 18.52
CA ALA A 65 -3.86 27.32 19.74
C ALA A 65 -3.41 26.48 20.93
N ARG A 66 -2.16 26.74 21.30
CA ARG A 66 -1.58 26.57 22.64
C ARG A 66 -2.63 26.51 23.75
N ARG A 67 -2.70 25.39 24.48
CA ARG A 67 -3.08 25.40 25.90
C ARG A 67 -2.47 24.21 26.64
N LYS A 68 -1.37 24.49 27.34
CA LYS A 68 -0.97 23.74 28.53
C LYS A 68 -2.11 23.84 29.55
N SER A 69 -2.55 22.73 30.10
CA SER A 69 -3.21 22.71 31.42
C SER A 69 -2.86 21.43 32.15
N LYS A 70 -1.73 21.50 32.86
CA LYS A 70 -1.58 20.90 34.19
C LYS A 70 -2.76 21.39 35.02
N LEU A 71 -3.70 20.55 35.43
CA LEU A 71 -4.41 20.68 36.70
C LEU A 71 -4.95 19.31 37.13
N LEU A 72 -4.59 18.97 38.36
CA LEU A 72 -5.11 17.90 39.19
C LEU A 72 -6.62 18.13 39.44
N ILE A 73 -7.39 17.07 39.70
CA ILE A 73 -8.29 16.90 40.86
C ILE A 73 -9.35 15.81 40.59
N SER A 74 -9.24 14.80 41.45
CA SER A 74 -10.23 13.86 41.99
C SER A 74 -11.72 14.30 42.05
N ALA A 75 -12.58 13.27 42.09
CA ALA A 75 -13.92 13.22 42.69
C ALA A 75 -15.15 13.22 41.74
N GLN A 76 -15.66 12.00 41.53
CA GLN A 76 -17.04 11.53 41.75
C GLN A 76 -18.26 12.29 41.15
N ASN A 77 -18.93 11.56 40.24
CA ASN A 77 -20.39 11.40 40.01
C ASN A 77 -21.32 12.61 39.81
N VAL A 78 -21.83 12.76 38.58
CA VAL A 78 -23.27 12.95 38.32
C VAL A 78 -23.71 12.18 37.07
N THR A 79 -24.75 11.38 37.24
CA THR A 79 -25.41 10.53 36.24
C THR A 79 -26.43 11.32 35.42
N ALA A 80 -26.34 11.26 34.09
CA ALA A 80 -27.49 11.43 33.20
C ALA A 80 -27.24 10.67 31.89
N SER A 81 -28.10 9.68 31.67
CA SER A 81 -28.03 8.60 30.70
C SER A 81 -28.09 9.05 29.24
N ILE A 82 -27.10 8.63 28.46
CA ILE A 82 -27.31 8.17 27.08
C ILE A 82 -26.70 6.79 26.93
N SER A 83 -27.51 5.92 26.38
CA SER A 83 -27.38 4.48 26.36
C SER A 83 -26.04 3.98 25.80
N SER A 84 -25.51 2.99 26.51
CA SER A 84 -24.45 2.09 26.09
C SER A 84 -24.62 1.60 24.65
N ARG A 85 -23.76 2.08 23.76
CA ARG A 85 -23.22 1.30 22.64
C ARG A 85 -21.73 1.18 22.84
N SER A 86 -21.31 0.10 23.47
CA SER A 86 -19.97 -0.43 23.27
C SER A 86 -19.76 -0.53 21.76
N SER A 87 -18.81 0.23 21.22
CA SER A 87 -18.43 0.13 19.81
C SER A 87 -16.92 0.26 19.74
N HIS A 88 -16.27 -0.84 20.10
CA HIS A 88 -15.00 -1.31 19.55
C HIS A 88 -13.94 -0.25 19.24
N SER A 89 -13.03 -0.09 20.20
CA SER A 89 -11.58 -0.25 19.98
C SER A 89 -11.08 0.10 18.58
N ASP A 90 -10.74 1.36 18.35
CA ASP A 90 -9.76 1.74 17.33
C ASP A 90 -8.50 2.29 18.02
N ALA A 91 -8.01 1.53 19.02
CA ALA A 91 -6.76 1.81 19.72
C ALA A 91 -5.51 1.58 18.85
N SER A 92 -5.70 1.41 17.53
CA SER A 92 -4.66 1.00 16.58
C SER A 92 -4.10 2.16 15.76
N GLU A 93 -4.63 3.38 15.90
CA GLU A 93 -4.13 4.54 15.14
C GLU A 93 -3.11 5.40 15.89
N PHE A 94 -2.80 5.08 17.16
CA PHE A 94 -1.93 5.89 18.01
C PHE A 94 -0.74 5.07 18.48
N CYS A 95 0.44 5.69 18.46
CA CYS A 95 1.63 5.12 19.08
C CYS A 95 1.45 5.12 20.60
N GLN A 96 1.58 3.99 21.28
CA GLN A 96 1.35 3.94 22.73
C GLN A 96 2.44 4.65 23.55
N GLU A 97 3.64 4.88 22.98
CA GLU A 97 4.71 5.61 23.68
C GLU A 97 4.46 7.13 23.67
N CYS A 98 4.21 7.70 22.48
CA CYS A 98 4.05 9.15 22.34
C CYS A 98 2.59 9.61 22.28
N HIS A 99 1.64 8.69 22.23
CA HIS A 99 0.20 8.92 22.08
C HIS A 99 -0.15 9.80 20.87
N LEU A 100 0.75 9.85 19.88
CA LEU A 100 0.58 10.58 18.64
C LEU A 100 0.15 9.61 17.55
N LYS A 101 -0.77 10.08 16.71
CA LYS A 101 -1.13 9.42 15.45
C LYS A 101 0.00 9.58 14.43
N ALA A 102 0.11 8.64 13.51
CA ALA A 102 1.02 8.72 12.37
C ALA A 102 0.85 10.07 11.69
N ASN A 103 1.91 10.88 11.70
CA ASN A 103 1.85 12.20 11.06
C ASN A 103 2.21 12.09 9.57
N ASN A 104 2.93 11.05 9.16
CA ASN A 104 3.40 10.85 7.79
C ASN A 104 3.48 9.37 7.38
N ASP A 105 3.27 9.08 6.09
CA ASP A 105 3.46 7.74 5.48
C ASP A 105 4.94 7.28 5.42
N GLU A 106 5.87 8.15 5.82
CA GLU A 106 7.32 7.88 5.88
C GLU A 106 7.77 7.49 7.30
N GLU A 107 6.87 7.53 8.27
CA GLU A 107 7.14 7.04 9.62
C GLU A 107 7.04 5.51 9.61
N PHE A 108 8.11 4.83 10.02
CA PHE A 108 8.09 3.38 10.20
C PHE A 108 7.38 3.03 11.50
N TRP A 109 6.41 2.12 11.39
CA TRP A 109 5.57 1.66 12.50
C TRP A 109 5.72 0.16 12.67
N ILE A 110 5.72 -0.31 13.91
CA ILE A 110 5.75 -1.72 14.26
C ILE A 110 4.57 -2.04 15.17
N GLY A 111 3.89 -3.14 14.87
CA GLY A 111 2.81 -3.68 15.68
C GLY A 111 3.35 -4.78 16.60
N CYS A 112 2.94 -4.79 17.86
CA CYS A 112 3.25 -5.89 18.77
C CYS A 112 2.32 -7.07 18.53
N ASP A 113 2.88 -8.28 18.41
CA ASP A 113 2.08 -9.49 18.16
C ASP A 113 1.22 -9.92 19.36
N SER A 114 1.59 -9.52 20.58
CA SER A 114 0.87 -9.88 21.81
C SER A 114 -0.32 -8.95 22.08
N CYS A 115 -0.10 -7.64 22.15
CA CYS A 115 -1.15 -6.67 22.47
C CYS A 115 -1.80 -6.00 21.24
N SER A 116 -1.32 -6.30 20.03
CA SER A 116 -1.79 -5.68 18.78
C SER A 116 -1.71 -4.14 18.76
N ASN A 117 -0.88 -3.56 19.63
CA ASN A 117 -0.64 -2.12 19.70
C ASN A 117 0.45 -1.69 18.71
N TRP A 118 0.38 -0.43 18.29
CA TRP A 118 1.30 0.16 17.33
C TRP A 118 2.27 1.15 17.95
N TYR A 119 3.48 1.20 17.40
CA TYR A 119 4.57 2.02 17.91
C TYR A 119 5.42 2.60 16.77
N HIS A 120 5.88 3.84 16.92
CA HIS A 120 6.88 4.40 16.02
C HIS A 120 8.27 3.79 16.27
N TYR A 121 9.02 3.51 15.22
CA TYR A 121 10.42 3.06 15.33
C TYR A 121 11.28 4.03 16.12
N THR A 122 11.08 5.33 15.89
CA THR A 122 11.81 6.41 16.58
C THR A 122 11.48 6.48 18.07
N CYS A 123 10.24 6.18 18.46
CA CYS A 123 9.84 6.13 19.87
C CYS A 123 10.49 4.96 20.61
N LEU A 124 10.72 3.84 19.91
CA LEU A 124 11.37 2.65 20.46
C LEU A 124 12.90 2.65 20.31
N GLY A 125 13.47 3.65 19.63
CA GLY A 125 14.90 3.68 19.31
C GLY A 125 15.35 2.57 18.34
N LEU A 126 14.42 1.99 17.56
CA LEU A 126 14.74 0.96 16.57
C LEU A 126 15.37 1.61 15.34
N ALA A 127 16.58 1.18 15.00
CA ALA A 127 17.31 1.65 13.83
C ALA A 127 16.85 0.98 12.50
N GLY A 128 15.96 -0.01 12.57
CA GLY A 128 15.53 -0.78 11.40
C GLY A 128 14.61 -1.94 11.77
N ILE A 129 14.08 -2.62 10.75
CA ILE A 129 13.11 -3.72 10.90
C ILE A 129 13.78 -4.86 11.67
N PRO A 130 13.16 -5.40 12.73
CA PRO A 130 13.74 -6.55 13.43
C PRO A 130 13.88 -7.73 12.46
N ALA A 131 14.99 -8.48 12.56
CA ALA A 131 15.25 -9.62 11.69
C ALA A 131 14.30 -10.81 11.94
N SER A 132 13.55 -10.78 13.05
CA SER A 132 12.56 -11.79 13.41
C SER A 132 11.18 -11.36 12.93
N ASN A 133 10.38 -12.31 12.46
CA ASN A 133 9.00 -12.06 12.03
C ASN A 133 8.04 -11.74 13.20
N TYR A 134 8.52 -11.83 14.44
CA TYR A 134 7.76 -11.56 15.65
C TYR A 134 8.41 -10.42 16.44
N TRP A 135 7.60 -9.48 16.92
CA TRP A 135 8.07 -8.36 17.73
C TRP A 135 7.17 -8.10 18.95
N CYS A 136 7.81 -7.93 20.10
CA CYS A 136 7.19 -7.59 21.37
C CYS A 136 7.52 -6.15 21.77
N CYS A 137 6.50 -5.40 22.20
CA CYS A 137 6.74 -4.08 22.79
C CYS A 137 7.33 -4.22 24.21
N PRO A 138 7.97 -3.17 24.75
CA PRO A 138 8.54 -3.19 26.10
C PRO A 138 7.51 -3.45 27.21
N GLU A 139 6.23 -3.19 26.95
CA GLU A 139 5.14 -3.48 27.90
C GLU A 139 4.73 -4.95 27.89
N CYS A 140 4.99 -5.67 26.79
CA CYS A 140 4.75 -7.11 26.68
C CYS A 140 6.05 -7.84 27.01
N GLU A 141 6.20 -8.27 28.27
CA GLU A 141 7.39 -9.00 28.72
C GLU A 141 7.59 -10.32 27.94
N ILE A 142 6.52 -10.91 27.38
CA ILE A 142 6.53 -12.15 26.58
C ILE A 142 5.44 -12.07 25.49
N CYS A 143 5.77 -12.40 24.24
CA CYS A 143 4.79 -12.77 23.22
C CYS A 143 4.82 -14.29 23.07
N ASP A 144 3.79 -14.96 23.59
CA ASP A 144 3.58 -16.41 23.45
C ASP A 144 2.53 -16.67 22.36
#